data_AF-A0A0G0GYJ0-F1
#
_entry.id   AF-A0A0G0GYJ0-F1
#
_cell.length_a   1.000
_cell.length_b   1.000
_cell.length_c   1.000
_cell.angle_alpha   90.00
_cell.angle_beta   90.00
_cell.angle_gamma   90.00
#
_symmetry.space_group_name_H-M   'P 1'
#
loop_
_entity.id
_entity.type
_entity.pdbx_description
1 polymer ?
#
loop_
_entity_poly.entity_id
_entity_poly.type
_entity_poly.pdbx_seq_one_letter_code
_entity_poly.pdbx_strand_id
1 'polypeptide(L)' 'MKNVKGAIDHLKTHQKYPATRKELVAECDNLSDFDEEDKNWFMENLHEATYENAEEVMAALGLKEEEADKMTM' A
#
# COMPACT_ATOMS: atom_id res chain seq x y z
N MET A 1 -6.07 1.02 -7.73
CA MET A 1 -4.84 0.22 -7.73
C MET A 1 -5.09 -1.12 -8.42
N LYS A 2 -4.18 -1.52 -9.31
CA LYS A 2 -4.17 -2.75 -10.08
C LYS A 2 -3.37 -3.84 -9.36
N ASN A 3 -2.17 -3.53 -8.86
CA ASN A 3 -1.33 -4.51 -8.16
C ASN A 3 -1.58 -4.56 -6.64
N VAL A 4 -2.81 -4.90 -6.24
CA VAL A 4 -3.20 -4.98 -4.81
C VAL A 4 -2.38 -6.02 -4.06
N LYS A 5 -2.13 -7.18 -4.66
CA LYS A 5 -1.35 -8.27 -4.05
C LYS A 5 0.08 -7.84 -3.75
N GLY A 6 0.75 -7.19 -4.71
CA GLY A 6 2.10 -6.68 -4.53
C GLY A 6 2.15 -5.62 -3.43
N ALA A 7 1.15 -4.74 -3.35
CA ALA A 7 1.09 -3.70 -2.32
C ALA A 7 0.98 -4.31 -0.92
N ILE A 8 0.09 -5.30 -0.76
CA ILE A 8 -0.08 -6.03 0.50
C ILE A 8 1.22 -6.74 0.90
N ASP A 9 1.88 -7.43 -0.04
CA ASP A 9 3.14 -8.12 0.24
C ASP A 9 4.22 -7.13 0.69
N HIS A 10 4.41 -6.04 -0.06
CA HIS A 10 5.40 -5.01 0.28
C HIS A 10 5.16 -4.39 1.66
N LEU A 11 3.89 -4.06 1.96
CA LEU A 11 3.51 -3.52 3.25
C LEU A 11 3.79 -4.52 4.39
N LYS A 12 3.62 -5.83 4.18
CA LYS A 12 3.81 -6.85 5.23
C LYS A 12 5.27 -7.30 5.39
N THR A 13 6.06 -7.34 4.32
CA THR A 13 7.39 -8.00 4.31
C THR A 13 8.55 -7.03 4.26
N HIS A 14 8.38 -5.89 3.58
CA HIS A 14 9.46 -4.96 3.29
C HIS A 14 9.37 -3.66 4.09
N GLN A 15 8.15 -3.23 4.43
CA GLN A 15 7.97 -1.98 5.14
C GLN A 15 8.29 -2.11 6.63
N LYS A 16 8.97 -1.09 7.16
CA LYS A 16 9.24 -0.95 8.60
C LYS A 16 8.16 -0.10 9.25
N TYR A 17 7.74 -0.50 10.45
CA TYR A 17 6.76 0.21 11.25
C TYR A 17 7.29 0.53 12.65
N PRO A 18 6.79 1.59 13.32
CA PRO A 18 5.76 2.52 12.85
C PRO A 18 6.24 3.41 11.69
N ALA A 19 5.34 3.73 10.76
CA ALA A 19 5.63 4.56 9.59
C ALA A 19 4.54 5.61 9.36
N THR A 20 4.95 6.82 9.00
CA THR A 20 4.03 7.88 8.61
C THR A 20 3.60 7.76 7.16
N ARG A 21 2.49 8.41 6.79
CA ARG A 21 2.09 8.57 5.37
C ARG A 21 3.25 9.02 4.49
N LYS A 22 4.06 9.99 4.94
CA LYS A 22 5.18 10.51 4.15
C LYS A 22 6.26 9.45 3.88
N GLU A 23 6.57 8.63 4.88
CA GLU A 23 7.54 7.53 4.74
C GLU A 23 6.97 6.44 3.83
N LEU A 24 5.71 6.05 4.01
CA LEU A 24 5.03 5.08 3.14
C LEU A 24 4.99 5.53 1.68
N VAL A 25 4.71 6.81 1.43
CA VAL A 25 4.70 7.38 0.07
C VAL A 25 6.11 7.43 -0.52
N ALA A 26 7.12 7.82 0.27
CA ALA A 26 8.51 7.85 -0.20
C ALA A 26 9.03 6.44 -0.54
N GLU A 27 8.70 5.44 0.25
CA GLU A 27 9.02 4.04 -0.05
C GLU A 27 8.25 3.57 -1.30
N CYS A 28 6.96 3.89 -1.40
CA CYS A 28 6.12 3.55 -2.55
C CYS A 28 6.65 4.14 -3.87
N ASP A 29 7.14 5.38 -3.85
CA ASP A 29 7.71 6.04 -5.04
C ASP A 29 8.99 5.33 -5.54
N ASN A 30 9.74 4.71 -4.63
CA ASN A 30 10.93 3.91 -4.96
C ASN A 30 10.63 2.50 -5.48
N LEU A 31 9.36 2.06 -5.48
CA LEU A 31 9.00 0.74 -5.99
C LEU A 31 8.96 0.74 -7.52
N SER A 32 9.88 -0.01 -8.14
CA SER A 32 9.93 -0.19 -9.59
C SER A 32 8.85 -1.14 -10.11
N ASP A 33 8.29 -1.99 -9.25
CA ASP A 33 7.24 -2.97 -9.59
C ASP A 33 5.83 -2.36 -9.65
N PHE A 34 5.67 -1.07 -9.34
CA PHE A 34 4.40 -0.35 -9.40
C PHE A 34 4.45 0.75 -10.46
N ASP A 35 3.36 0.86 -11.23
CA ASP A 35 3.18 1.94 -12.17
C ASP A 35 2.79 3.26 -11.47
N GLU A 36 2.85 4.37 -12.20
CA GLU A 36 2.47 5.68 -11.66
C GLU A 36 0.99 5.72 -11.21
N GLU A 37 0.11 4.94 -11.84
CA GLU A 37 -1.31 4.89 -11.46
C GLU A 37 -1.50 4.28 -10.07
N ASP A 38 -0.80 3.18 -9.78
CA ASP A 38 -0.83 2.53 -8.47
C ASP A 38 -0.20 3.40 -7.39
N LYS A 39 0.91 4.08 -7.70
CA LYS A 39 1.55 5.05 -6.80
C LYS A 39 0.63 6.23 -6.49
N ASN A 40 0.02 6.82 -7.52
CA ASN A 40 -0.90 7.93 -7.36
C ASN A 40 -2.13 7.52 -6.54
N TRP A 41 -2.73 6.37 -6.84
CA TRP A 41 -3.84 5.83 -6.07
C TRP A 41 -3.47 5.65 -4.60
N PHE A 42 -2.29 5.10 -4.30
CA PHE A 42 -1.80 4.93 -2.93
C PHE A 42 -1.66 6.27 -2.22
N MET A 43 -1.06 7.27 -2.86
CA MET A 43 -0.89 8.61 -2.31
C MET A 43 -2.21 9.33 -2.04
N GLU A 44 -3.20 9.18 -2.93
CA GLU A 44 -4.50 9.85 -2.82
C GLU A 44 -5.44 9.19 -1.80
N ASN A 45 -5.35 7.87 -1.64
CA ASN A 45 -6.23 7.12 -0.74
C ASN A 45 -5.65 6.96 0.67
N LEU A 46 -4.32 7.03 0.82
CA LEU A 46 -3.68 6.95 2.13
C LEU A 46 -3.82 8.27 2.88
N HIS A 47 -4.62 8.28 3.95
CA HIS A 47 -4.77 9.46 4.79
C HIS A 47 -3.54 9.72 5.66
N GLU A 48 -3.40 10.96 6.15
CA GLU A 48 -2.30 11.34 7.02
C GLU A 48 -2.48 10.71 8.41
N ALA A 49 -1.61 9.75 8.72
CA ALA A 49 -1.52 9.09 10.02
C ALA A 49 -0.12 8.49 10.20
N THR A 50 0.16 8.06 11.43
CA THR A 50 1.23 7.11 11.76
C THR A 50 0.59 5.74 11.87
N TYR A 51 1.12 4.79 11.11
CA TYR A 51 0.64 3.42 11.06
C TYR A 51 1.61 2.53 11.82
N GLU A 52 1.11 1.78 12.79
CA GLU A 52 1.91 0.92 13.65
C GLU A 52 2.27 -0.42 12.99
N ASN A 53 1.55 -0.79 11.92
CA ASN A 53 1.73 -2.03 11.20
C ASN A 53 1.06 -1.97 9.81
N ALA A 54 1.29 -3.01 9.00
CA ALA A 54 0.72 -3.14 7.67
C ALA A 54 -0.81 -3.20 7.66
N GLU A 55 -1.42 -3.79 8.69
CA GLU A 55 -2.88 -3.97 8.76
C GLU A 55 -3.61 -2.65 8.88
N GLU A 56 -3.04 -1.70 9.61
CA GLU A 56 -3.58 -0.33 9.68
C GLU A 56 -3.50 0.39 8.33
N VAL A 57 -2.40 0.24 7.59
CA VAL A 57 -2.27 0.81 6.23
C VAL A 57 -3.29 0.18 5.29
N MET A 58 -3.41 -1.15 5.30
CA MET A 58 -4.39 -1.87 4.49
C MET A 58 -5.83 -1.46 4.83
N ALA A 59 -6.16 -1.33 6.12
CA ALA A 59 -7.47 -0.88 6.58
C ALA A 59 -7.77 0.55 6.13
N ALA A 60 -6.78 1.45 6.20
CA ALA A 60 -6.89 2.83 5.73
C ALA A 60 -7.15 2.94 4.22
N LEU A 61 -6.54 2.04 3.45
CA LEU A 61 -6.71 1.95 2.00
C LEU A 61 -7.91 1.09 1.57
N GLY A 62 -8.59 0.45 2.52
CA GLY A 62 -9.66 -0.52 2.23
C GLY A 62 -9.18 -1.78 1.50
N LEU A 63 -7.89 -2.09 1.55
CA LEU A 63 -7.33 -3.30 0.95
C LEU A 63 -7.67 -4.51 1.82
N LYS A 64 -8.27 -5.53 1.21
CA LYS A 64 -8.55 -6.82 1.84
C LYS A 64 -7.84 -7.92 1.07
N GLU A 65 -7.30 -8.91 1.77
CA GLU A 65 -6.64 -10.06 1.15
C GLU A 65 -7.58 -10.82 0.18
N GLU A 66 -8.90 -10.79 0.41
CA GLU A 66 -9.93 -11.34 -0.49
C GLU A 66 -10.09 -10.59 -1.83
N GLU A 67 -9.75 -9.30 -1.89
CA GLU A 67 -9.91 -8.47 -3.10
C GLU A 67 -8.68 -8.56 -4.02
N ALA A 68 -7.54 -9.07 -3.52
CA ALA A 68 -6.34 -9.33 -4.31
C ALA A 68 -6.51 -10.49 -5.30
N ASP A 69 -7.51 -11.36 -5.10
CA ASP A 69 -7.79 -12.54 -5.93
C ASP A 69 -8.80 -12.26 -7.06
N LYS A 70 -9.73 -11.30 -6.86
CA LYS A 70 -10.84 -11.03 -7.79
C LYS A 70 -10.49 -10.19 -9.02
N MET A 71 -9.35 -9.50 -9.05
CA MET A 71 -8.92 -8.71 -10.22
C MET A 71 -8.08 -9.52 -11.23
N THR A 72 -8.20 -10.86 -11.21
CA THR A 72 -7.55 -11.76 -12.18
C THR A 72 -8.57 -12.56 -13.00
N MET A 73 -9.86 -12.25 -12.92
CA MET A 73 -10.93 -12.93 -13.67
C MET A 73 -11.53 -12.04 -14.75
#